data_AF-A0A934G3N6-F1
#
_entry.id   AF-A0A934G3N6-F1
#
_cell.length_a   1.000
_cell.length_b   1.000
_cell.length_c   1.000
_cell.angle_alpha   90.00
_cell.angle_beta   90.00
_cell.angle_gamma   90.00
#
_symmetry.space_group_name_H-M   'P 1'
#
loop_
_entity.id
_entity.type
_entity.pdbx_description
1 polymer ?
#
loop_
_entity_poly.entity_id
_entity_poly.type
_entity_poly.pdbx_seq_one_letter_code
_entity_poly.pdbx_strand_id
1 'polypeptide(L)' 'MNMKPLETTVDYAAALKEIEKLMTAQPNTPQGERLDALVTLVEVYESKHYLKEFANK' A
#
# COMPACT_ATOMS: atom_id res chain seq x y z
N MET A 1 4.48 -5.69 13.41
CA MET A 1 4.00 -6.00 12.05
C MET A 1 5.20 -6.30 11.15
N ASN A 2 5.40 -7.54 10.70
CA ASN A 2 6.42 -7.90 9.71
C ASN A 2 5.78 -7.92 8.31
N MET A 3 5.40 -6.76 7.77
CA MET A 3 4.95 -6.70 6.38
C MET A 3 6.17 -6.75 5.47
N LYS A 4 6.12 -7.62 4.46
CA LYS A 4 7.18 -7.74 3.47
C LYS A 4 7.13 -6.53 2.53
N PRO A 5 8.29 -6.00 2.12
CA PRO A 5 8.34 -4.98 1.08
C PRO A 5 7.72 -5.52 -0.22
N LEU A 6 7.08 -4.64 -1.00
CA LEU A 6 6.63 -4.98 -2.35
C LEU A 6 7.84 -4.91 -3.27
N GLU A 7 8.21 -6.04 -3.87
CA GLU A 7 9.38 -6.14 -4.76
C GLU A 7 8.97 -6.53 -6.18
N THR A 8 7.80 -7.15 -6.35
CA THR A 8 7.31 -7.61 -7.66
C THR A 8 5.96 -6.98 -8.00
N THR A 9 5.62 -7.00 -9.29
CA THR A 9 4.29 -6.60 -9.77
C THR A 9 3.16 -7.46 -9.20
N VAL A 10 3.46 -8.72 -8.83
CA VAL A 10 2.50 -9.62 -8.18
C VAL A 10 2.21 -9.17 -6.75
N ASP A 11 3.26 -8.81 -5.99
CA ASP A 11 3.10 -8.27 -4.63
C ASP A 11 2.31 -6.95 -4.67
N TYR A 12 2.63 -6.10 -5.66
CA TYR A 12 1.92 -4.85 -5.90
C TYR A 12 0.42 -5.07 -6.16
N ALA A 13 0.07 -5.96 -7.09
CA ALA A 13 -1.33 -6.27 -7.39
C ALA A 13 -2.07 -6.91 -6.20
N ALA A 14 -1.39 -7.75 -5.42
CA ALA A 14 -1.94 -8.33 -4.21
C ALA A 14 -2.20 -7.27 -3.13
N ALA A 15 -1.29 -6.30 -2.97
CA ALA A 15 -1.45 -5.19 -2.04
C ALA A 15 -2.65 -4.31 -2.42
N LEU A 16 -2.80 -3.96 -3.71
CA LEU A 16 -3.96 -3.20 -4.20
C LEU A 16 -5.28 -3.92 -3.91
N LYS A 17 -5.37 -5.22 -4.18
CA LYS A 17 -6.57 -6.02 -3.90
C LYS A 17 -6.89 -6.09 -2.41
N GLU A 18 -5.88 -6.07 -1.55
CA GLU A 18 -6.09 -6.07 -0.11
C GLU A 18 -6.52 -4.69 0.39
N ILE A 19 -5.96 -3.60 -0.15
CA ILE A 19 -6.40 -2.23 0.09
C ILE A 19 -7.89 -2.08 -0.26
N GLU A 20 -8.33 -2.57 -1.42
CA GLU A 20 -9.73 -2.53 -1.85
C GLU A 20 -10.68 -3.17 -0.83
N LYS A 21 -10.30 -4.30 -0.22
CA LYS A 21 -11.11 -4.96 0.82
C LYS A 21 -11.14 -4.19 2.14
N LEU A 22 -10.07 -3.43 2.41
CA LEU A 22 -9.87 -2.70 3.66
C LEU A 22 -10.34 -1.24 3.57
N MET A 23 -10.83 -0.76 2.43
CA MET A 23 -11.27 0.65 2.28
C MET A 23 -12.37 1.07 3.25
N THR A 24 -13.15 0.11 3.78
CA THR A 24 -14.18 0.36 4.80
C THR A 24 -13.69 0.16 6.23
N ALA A 25 -12.41 -0.16 6.42
CA ALA A 25 -11.82 -0.35 7.74
C ALA A 25 -11.87 0.95 8.54
N GLN A 26 -12.21 0.83 9.83
CA GLN A 26 -12.22 1.98 10.71
C GLN A 26 -10.78 2.35 11.13
N PRO A 27 -10.49 3.66 11.29
CA PRO A 27 -9.21 4.12 11.81
C PRO A 27 -8.97 3.60 13.23
N ASN A 28 -7.70 3.43 13.62
CA ASN A 28 -7.29 2.88 14.92
C ASN A 28 -7.79 1.45 15.19
N THR A 29 -8.05 0.67 14.14
CA THR A 29 -8.28 -0.78 14.23
C THR A 29 -7.12 -1.52 13.58
N PRO A 30 -6.92 -2.82 13.89
CA PRO A 30 -5.88 -3.61 13.23
C PRO A 30 -6.02 -3.64 11.69
N GLN A 31 -7.24 -3.50 11.18
CA GLN A 31 -7.54 -3.40 9.75
C GLN A 31 -7.15 -2.03 9.18
N GLY A 32 -7.44 -0.94 9.91
CA GLY A 32 -7.02 0.42 9.55
C GLY A 32 -5.50 0.57 9.56
N GLU A 33 -4.82 0.10 10.61
CA GLU A 33 -3.35 0.10 10.68
C GLU A 33 -2.73 -0.70 9.52
N ARG A 34 -3.39 -1.78 9.10
CA ARG A 34 -2.97 -2.58 7.95
C ARG A 34 -3.19 -1.87 6.63
N LEU A 35 -4.32 -1.17 6.48
CA LEU A 35 -4.59 -0.34 5.30
C LEU A 35 -3.51 0.74 5.16
N ASP A 36 -3.23 1.49 6.23
CA ASP A 36 -2.22 2.55 6.23
C ASP A 36 -0.84 2.02 5.82
N ALA A 37 -0.42 0.89 6.40
CA ALA A 37 0.85 0.25 6.06
C ALA A 37 0.91 -0.22 4.59
N LEU A 38 -0.18 -0.79 4.06
CA LEU A 38 -0.25 -1.23 2.66
C LEU A 38 -0.18 -0.05 1.68
N VAL A 39 -0.86 1.06 2.00
CA VAL A 39 -0.80 2.29 1.20
C VAL A 39 0.64 2.82 1.14
N THR A 40 1.32 2.94 2.29
CA THR A 40 2.73 3.36 2.31
C THR A 40 3.64 2.43 1.50
N LEU A 41 3.42 1.12 1.58
CA LEU A 41 4.21 0.14 0.80
C LEU A 41 3.99 0.30 -0.71
N VAL A 42 2.75 0.56 -1.13
CA VAL A 42 2.40 0.86 -2.51
C VAL A 42 3.09 2.14 -2.98
N GLU A 43 3.02 3.23 -2.22
CA GLU A 43 3.68 4.50 -2.55
C GLU A 43 5.20 4.34 -2.70
N VAL A 44 5.84 3.56 -1.83
CA VAL A 44 7.28 3.27 -1.92
C VAL A 44 7.60 2.44 -3.17
N TYR A 45 6.77 1.44 -3.49
CA TYR A 45 6.94 0.64 -4.71
C TYR A 45 6.79 1.49 -5.97
N GLU A 46 5.75 2.31 -6.03
CA GLU A 46 5.49 3.23 -7.13
C GLU A 46 6.57 4.28 -7.26
N SER A 47 7.04 4.85 -6.14
CA SER A 47 8.15 5.81 -6.17
C SER A 47 9.43 5.19 -6.74
N LYS A 48 9.67 3.90 -6.51
CA LYS A 48 10.83 3.18 -7.07
C LYS A 48 10.64 2.78 -8.53
N HIS A 49 9.44 2.36 -8.94
CA HIS A 49 9.19 1.75 -10.25
C HIS A 49 8.56 2.72 -11.27
N TYR A 50 7.76 3.67 -10.81
CA TYR A 50 6.98 4.63 -11.60
C TYR A 50 7.38 6.07 -11.27
N LEU A 51 8.68 6.29 -11.09
CA LEU A 51 9.32 7.55 -10.75
C LEU A 51 8.97 8.64 -11.79
N LYS A 52 7.84 9.33 -11.58
CA LYS A 52 7.36 10.62 -12.16
C LYS A 52 5.84 10.72 -11.93
N GLU A 53 5.38 11.40 -10.88
CA GLU A 53 4.19 12.29 -10.89
C GLU A 53 3.62 12.65 -9.50
N PHE A 54 4.07 12.03 -8.40
CA PHE A 54 3.52 12.37 -7.07
C PHE A 54 4.23 13.53 -6.33
N ALA A 55 5.03 14.34 -7.02
CA ALA A 55 5.70 15.49 -6.41
C ALA A 55 4.85 16.78 -6.36
N ASN A 56 3.57 16.75 -6.77
CA ASN A 56 2.76 17.96 -6.80
C ASN A 56 1.30 17.70 -6.42
N LYS A 57 1.04 17.56 -5.12
CA LYS A 57 -0.26 17.91 -4.53
C LYS A 57 -0.08 18.45 -3.12
#